data_AF-A0A8T2WWK4-F1
#
_entry.id   AF-A0A8T2WWK4-F1
#
_cell.length_a   1.000
_cell.length_b   1.000
_cell.length_c   1.000
_cell.angle_alpha   90.00
_cell.angle_beta   90.00
_cell.angle_gamma   90.00
#
_symmetry.space_group_name_H-M   'P 1'
#
loop_
_entity.id
_entity.type
_entity.pdbx_description
1 polymer ?
#
loop_
_entity_poly.entity_id
_entity_poly.type
_entity_poly.pdbx_seq_one_letter_code
_entity_poly.pdbx_strand_id
1 'polypeptide(L)'
;MPVEFEIEINVQTSTRGGYRAFIENLRVRLGVRFSHNLPALAVQEEPPTRFFNLVIRTNDHSVRFRLRMDNLYVIGYQMENGKWLEFGNENDTPVPVHLIPEQGTEFLGFDGSYGKLLNAAGLNMEEVRVGFYNLGYGINQLATSTDRKIRAGYLIRVIMMISESTRLIPISDYMATNFDNSHGTSSDDYNNYHNRNREGQIQPWITTLVRAWDAFSAALLRADAYPDESFQLRRNVVRLPPDNREIRTISQAAAILGILLGLCFRNSGQRRFPRMTFDEGQCFLGLPLVEVFSVSIDNIDGEDPGQLYGTITVDDGLNIEYIYNRTSSNPESIKPGQNASLTGPSQSILAVGNFTIKLLLTDKDTWSWDDEIINKDISWDASEIGNVYDKPIFQELVGKNGSVTVNYAVLRNAVAARITVTLEQGGESTPNVYGQVYAHYDNWEDPKTTCLLFNRSSDDYVDVRRWQAIPLLRSVVAVPLNGSLIVKASLYDYDTFSGDDEIAKGAAEFPAQMSGTSFKQIRGEDGNYVTVTVYWTCEI
;
A
#
# COMPACT_ATOMS: atom_id res chain seq x y z
N MET A 1 7.45 25.64 12.59
CA MET A 1 7.84 25.27 11.22
C MET A 1 7.28 26.30 10.26
N PRO A 2 7.99 26.68 9.18
CA PRO A 2 7.53 27.75 8.31
C PRO A 2 6.30 27.32 7.49
N VAL A 3 5.22 28.07 7.61
CA VAL A 3 4.12 28.06 6.63
C VAL A 3 4.59 28.92 5.46
N GLU A 4 4.73 28.34 4.27
CA GLU A 4 5.28 29.04 3.11
C GLU A 4 4.29 30.01 2.51
N PHE A 5 3.01 29.65 2.52
CA PHE A 5 1.94 30.52 2.07
C PHE A 5 0.59 30.18 2.68
N GLU A 6 -0.32 31.15 2.57
CA GLU A 6 -1.75 30.96 2.78
C GLU A 6 -2.49 31.15 1.44
N ILE A 7 -3.51 30.34 1.22
CA ILE A 7 -4.45 30.47 0.11
C ILE A 7 -5.88 30.33 0.65
N GLU A 8 -6.84 30.94 -0.02
CA GLU A 8 -8.20 31.03 0.47
C GLU A 8 -9.21 30.73 -0.62
N ILE A 9 -10.30 30.08 -0.24
CA ILE A 9 -11.51 29.94 -1.05
C ILE A 9 -12.74 30.33 -0.20
N ASN A 10 -13.56 31.21 -0.77
CA ASN A 10 -14.88 31.52 -0.21
C ASN A 10 -15.91 30.61 -0.86
N VAL A 11 -16.49 29.69 -0.09
CA VAL A 11 -17.47 28.71 -0.61
C VAL A 11 -18.65 29.45 -1.23
N GLN A 12 -19.20 30.43 -0.52
CA GLN A 12 -20.46 31.09 -0.86
C GLN A 12 -20.39 31.99 -2.09
N THR A 13 -19.23 32.53 -2.43
CA THR A 13 -19.05 33.34 -3.64
C THR A 13 -18.42 32.55 -4.79
N SER A 14 -17.94 31.33 -4.52
CA SER A 14 -17.35 30.48 -5.54
C SER A 14 -18.43 29.88 -6.44
N THR A 15 -18.19 29.98 -7.74
CA THR A 15 -18.94 29.25 -8.76
C THR A 15 -18.21 27.94 -9.09
N ARG A 16 -18.84 27.06 -9.87
CA ARG A 16 -18.17 25.91 -10.48
C ARG A 16 -16.85 26.27 -11.17
N GLY A 17 -16.83 27.38 -11.91
CA GLY A 17 -15.63 27.89 -12.58
C GLY A 17 -14.59 28.40 -11.58
N GLY A 18 -15.02 29.09 -10.53
CA GLY A 18 -14.15 29.57 -9.45
C GLY A 18 -13.46 28.43 -8.69
N TYR A 19 -14.20 27.37 -8.38
CA TYR A 19 -13.64 26.17 -7.76
C TYR A 19 -12.58 25.49 -8.65
N ARG A 20 -12.87 25.32 -9.95
CA ARG A 20 -11.89 24.76 -10.89
C ARG A 20 -10.60 25.59 -10.95
N ALA A 21 -10.75 26.90 -11.11
CA ALA A 21 -9.62 27.82 -11.14
C ALA A 21 -8.82 27.78 -9.82
N PHE A 22 -9.48 27.66 -8.67
CA PHE A 22 -8.82 27.49 -7.39
C PHE A 22 -7.95 26.21 -7.35
N ILE A 23 -8.50 25.06 -7.75
CA ILE A 23 -7.76 23.79 -7.78
C ILE A 23 -6.59 23.84 -8.77
N GLU A 24 -6.77 24.41 -9.96
CA GLU A 24 -5.71 24.57 -10.95
C GLU A 24 -4.58 25.48 -10.45
N ASN A 25 -4.92 26.62 -9.85
CA ASN A 25 -3.94 27.53 -9.25
C ASN A 25 -3.17 26.85 -8.11
N LEU A 26 -3.84 26.01 -7.32
CA LEU A 26 -3.18 25.25 -6.25
C LEU A 26 -2.14 24.27 -6.81
N ARG A 27 -2.46 23.55 -7.89
CA ARG A 27 -1.49 22.67 -8.59
C ARG A 27 -0.27 23.44 -9.09
N VAL A 28 -0.48 24.59 -9.73
CA VAL A 28 0.61 25.45 -10.23
C VAL A 28 1.48 25.95 -9.09
N ARG A 29 0.89 26.36 -7.98
CA ARG A 29 1.61 26.91 -6.83
C ARG A 29 2.45 25.88 -6.07
N LEU A 30 1.99 24.63 -6.05
CA LEU A 30 2.67 23.54 -5.33
C LEU A 30 3.70 22.80 -6.18
N GLY A 31 3.58 22.83 -7.51
CA GLY A 31 4.50 22.19 -8.42
C GLY A 31 5.91 22.80 -8.32
N VAL A 32 6.90 21.98 -7.99
CA VAL A 32 8.32 22.41 -7.95
C VAL A 32 9.14 21.88 -9.14
N ARG A 33 8.63 20.85 -9.82
CA ARG A 33 9.20 20.27 -11.05
C ARG A 33 8.08 19.74 -11.94
N PHE A 34 8.43 19.23 -13.12
CA PHE A 34 7.48 18.67 -14.08
C PHE A 34 7.89 17.26 -14.54
N SER A 35 6.89 16.41 -14.76
CA SER A 35 6.99 15.10 -15.43
C SER A 35 5.80 14.98 -16.37
N HIS A 36 6.02 14.57 -17.63
CA HIS A 36 4.94 14.49 -18.63
C HIS A 36 4.07 15.77 -18.75
N ASN A 37 4.69 16.96 -18.61
CA ASN A 37 4.04 18.29 -18.56
C ASN A 37 3.08 18.51 -17.38
N LEU A 38 3.11 17.65 -16.37
CA LEU A 38 2.33 17.79 -15.14
C LEU A 38 3.23 18.28 -14.01
N PRO A 39 2.74 19.16 -13.12
CA PRO A 39 3.49 19.55 -11.93
C PRO A 39 3.72 18.33 -11.03
N ALA A 40 4.85 18.32 -10.33
CA ALA A 40 5.14 17.35 -9.28
C ALA A 40 5.52 18.09 -7.99
N LEU A 41 5.07 17.56 -6.86
CA LEU A 41 5.36 18.08 -5.53
C LEU A 41 6.86 17.95 -5.19
N ALA A 42 7.28 18.65 -4.14
CA ALA A 42 8.59 18.44 -3.54
C ALA A 42 8.74 16.98 -3.08
N VAL A 43 9.98 16.47 -3.09
CA VAL A 43 10.25 15.12 -2.57
C VAL A 43 9.83 15.07 -1.10
N GLN A 44 9.18 13.98 -0.69
CA GLN A 44 8.73 13.83 0.68
C GLN A 44 9.89 13.87 1.68
N GLU A 45 9.69 14.62 2.76
CA GLU A 45 10.64 14.76 3.86
C GLU A 45 10.05 14.15 5.13
N GLU A 46 10.89 13.41 5.86
CA GLU A 46 10.50 12.78 7.12
C GLU A 46 11.53 13.11 8.21
N PRO A 47 11.19 13.98 9.20
CA PRO A 47 9.90 14.65 9.36
C PRO A 47 9.65 15.75 8.31
N PRO A 48 8.38 16.09 8.00
CA PRO A 48 8.06 17.12 7.02
C PRO A 48 8.44 18.51 7.53
N THR A 49 9.04 19.34 6.66
CA THR A 49 9.48 20.69 7.03
C THR A 49 8.68 21.84 6.38
N ARG A 50 7.87 21.53 5.35
CA ARG A 50 7.22 22.51 4.48
C ARG A 50 5.70 22.37 4.50
N PHE A 51 5.01 23.45 4.87
CA PHE A 51 3.56 23.49 5.02
C PHE A 51 2.95 24.70 4.33
N PHE A 52 1.68 24.60 3.99
CA PHE A 52 0.86 25.74 3.61
C PHE A 52 -0.46 25.74 4.38
N ASN A 53 -1.06 26.92 4.50
CA ASN A 53 -2.38 27.06 5.07
C ASN A 53 -3.43 27.23 3.96
N LEU A 54 -4.56 26.55 4.12
CA LEU A 54 -5.77 26.76 3.35
C LEU A 54 -6.85 27.33 4.25
N VAL A 55 -7.34 28.52 3.94
CA VAL A 55 -8.51 29.09 4.61
C VAL A 55 -9.75 28.83 3.76
N ILE A 56 -10.71 28.10 4.31
CA ILE A 56 -12.03 27.91 3.69
C ILE A 56 -13.02 28.72 4.52
N ARG A 57 -13.74 29.63 3.86
CA ARG A 57 -14.71 30.50 4.53
C ARG A 57 -16.11 30.41 3.93
N THR A 58 -17.09 30.54 4.80
CA THR A 58 -18.47 30.94 4.48
C THR A 58 -18.62 32.42 4.85
N ASN A 59 -19.82 33.00 4.72
CA ASN A 59 -20.05 34.36 5.21
C ASN A 59 -19.97 34.47 6.74
N ASP A 60 -20.27 33.37 7.44
CA ASP A 60 -20.45 33.37 8.90
C ASP A 60 -19.25 32.79 9.64
N HIS A 61 -18.50 31.89 9.00
CA HIS A 61 -17.43 31.13 9.64
C HIS A 61 -16.21 30.99 8.73
N SER A 62 -15.04 30.79 9.34
CA SER A 62 -13.81 30.45 8.63
C SER A 62 -13.05 29.37 9.37
N VAL A 63 -12.41 28.48 8.61
CA VAL A 63 -11.56 27.41 9.12
C VAL A 63 -10.24 27.44 8.36
N ARG A 64 -9.14 27.39 9.10
CA ARG A 64 -7.78 27.34 8.54
C ARG A 64 -7.23 25.93 8.66
N PHE A 65 -7.00 25.26 7.55
CA PHE A 65 -6.36 23.95 7.49
C PHE A 65 -4.86 24.14 7.30
N ARG A 66 -4.05 23.26 7.91
CA ARG A 66 -2.62 23.15 7.62
C ARG A 66 -2.38 21.88 6.83
N LEU A 67 -1.65 22.02 5.72
CA LEU A 67 -1.37 20.93 4.79
C LEU A 67 0.12 20.80 4.54
N ARG A 68 0.57 19.56 4.35
CA ARG A 68 1.89 19.22 3.85
C ARG A 68 2.04 19.62 2.38
N MET A 69 3.17 20.25 2.04
CA MET A 69 3.46 20.67 0.65
C MET A 69 4.02 19.54 -0.22
N ASP A 70 4.51 18.46 0.37
CA ASP A 70 5.16 17.35 -0.33
C ASP A 70 4.19 16.22 -0.73
N ASN A 71 3.03 16.11 -0.06
CA ASN A 71 2.03 15.09 -0.38
C ASN A 71 0.56 15.56 -0.33
N LEU A 72 0.26 16.83 -0.02
CA LEU A 72 -1.11 17.38 0.10
C LEU A 72 -1.96 16.85 1.27
N TYR A 73 -1.34 16.17 2.24
CA TYR A 73 -2.06 15.68 3.43
C TYR A 73 -2.44 16.86 4.32
N VAL A 74 -3.69 16.89 4.76
CA VAL A 74 -4.11 17.77 5.86
C VAL A 74 -3.51 17.20 7.14
N ILE A 75 -2.79 18.00 7.92
CA ILE A 75 -2.24 17.57 9.22
C ILE A 75 -3.10 18.03 10.39
N GLY A 76 -3.93 19.05 10.17
CA GLY A 76 -4.82 19.58 11.20
C GLY A 76 -5.52 20.85 10.73
N TYR A 77 -6.30 21.44 11.62
CA TYR A 77 -7.01 22.68 11.35
C TYR A 77 -7.19 23.53 12.61
N GLN A 78 -7.34 24.83 12.40
CA GLN A 78 -7.65 25.81 13.42
C GLN A 78 -9.15 26.10 13.41
N MET A 79 -9.77 25.95 14.57
CA MET A 79 -11.14 26.39 14.83
C MET A 79 -11.22 27.93 14.87
N GLU A 80 -12.43 28.47 14.79
CA GLU A 80 -12.64 29.92 14.80
C GLU A 80 -12.23 30.59 16.12
N ASN A 81 -12.27 29.85 17.23
CA ASN A 81 -11.76 30.30 18.53
C ASN A 81 -10.22 30.33 18.63
N GLY A 82 -9.51 30.02 17.54
CA GLY A 82 -8.05 30.02 17.47
C GLY A 82 -7.37 28.72 17.91
N LYS A 83 -8.12 27.75 18.42
CA LYS A 83 -7.58 26.45 18.86
C LYS A 83 -7.20 25.58 17.66
N TRP A 84 -5.99 25.05 17.69
CA TRP A 84 -5.51 24.08 16.70
C TRP A 84 -5.86 22.65 17.11
N LEU A 85 -6.26 21.87 16.12
CA LEU A 85 -6.53 20.45 16.25
C LEU A 85 -5.68 19.72 15.20
N GLU A 86 -4.98 18.69 15.64
CA GLU A 86 -4.05 17.93 14.81
C GLU A 86 -4.51 16.48 14.68
N PHE A 87 -4.29 15.88 13.52
CA PHE A 87 -4.45 14.43 13.37
C PHE A 87 -3.47 13.69 14.27
N GLY A 88 -3.91 12.58 14.84
CA GLY A 88 -3.16 11.78 15.80
C GLY A 88 -4.01 11.41 16.99
N ASN A 89 -3.45 10.56 17.85
CA ASN A 89 -4.11 10.08 19.05
C ASN A 89 -3.07 9.93 20.17
N GLU A 90 -3.35 10.55 21.32
CA GLU A 90 -2.48 10.51 22.50
C GLU A 90 -2.29 9.10 23.07
N ASN A 91 -3.18 8.16 22.69
CA ASN A 91 -3.12 6.76 23.13
C ASN A 91 -2.31 5.87 22.20
N ASP A 92 -1.84 6.37 21.05
CA ASP A 92 -0.99 5.59 20.16
C ASP A 92 0.39 5.37 20.80
N THR A 93 1.06 4.29 20.44
CA THR A 93 2.38 3.93 20.98
C THR A 93 3.37 3.67 19.84
N PRO A 94 4.44 4.50 19.69
CA PRO A 94 4.72 5.70 20.48
C PRO A 94 3.68 6.81 20.23
N VAL A 95 3.54 7.71 21.20
CA VAL A 95 2.67 8.88 21.05
C VAL A 95 3.20 9.75 19.91
N PRO A 96 2.36 10.17 18.94
CA PRO A 96 2.79 11.02 17.84
C PRO A 96 3.35 12.35 18.33
N VAL A 97 4.34 12.88 17.62
CA VAL A 97 4.89 14.22 17.87
C VAL A 97 4.02 15.25 17.15
N HIS A 98 3.65 16.33 17.83
CA HIS A 98 2.94 17.45 17.21
C HIS A 98 3.76 18.11 16.09
N LEU A 99 3.18 18.16 14.90
CA LEU A 99 3.65 18.90 13.74
C LEU A 99 3.18 20.35 13.75
N ILE A 100 2.11 20.65 14.49
CA ILE A 100 1.58 22.00 14.66
C ILE A 100 2.15 22.56 15.97
N PRO A 101 3.18 23.44 15.92
CA PRO A 101 3.90 23.90 17.11
C PRO A 101 3.12 24.92 17.95
N GLU A 102 1.95 25.35 17.50
CA GLU A 102 1.12 26.32 18.21
C GLU A 102 0.72 25.80 19.59
N GLN A 103 0.87 26.67 20.59
CA GLN A 103 0.54 26.34 21.98
C GLN A 103 -0.94 25.98 22.13
N GLY A 104 -1.21 24.87 22.81
CA GLY A 104 -2.59 24.39 23.04
C GLY A 104 -3.18 23.63 21.84
N THR A 105 -2.35 23.22 20.88
CA THR A 105 -2.73 22.21 19.89
C THR A 105 -3.11 20.91 20.59
N GLU A 106 -4.22 20.31 20.18
CA GLU A 106 -4.69 19.02 20.70
C GLU A 106 -4.86 18.01 19.58
N PHE A 107 -4.65 16.73 19.89
CA PHE A 107 -4.93 15.65 18.96
C PHE A 107 -6.43 15.39 18.80
N LEU A 108 -6.86 15.05 17.59
CA LEU A 108 -8.24 14.73 17.24
C LEU A 108 -8.71 13.36 17.80
N GLY A 109 -7.77 12.49 18.21
CA GLY A 109 -8.06 11.12 18.62
C GLY A 109 -8.31 10.17 17.44
N PHE A 110 -7.76 10.52 16.27
CA PHE A 110 -7.70 9.73 15.04
C PHE A 110 -6.70 10.38 14.07
N ASP A 111 -6.04 9.57 13.23
CA ASP A 111 -5.15 10.05 12.18
C ASP A 111 -5.91 10.50 10.90
N GLY A 112 -5.17 10.97 9.90
CA GLY A 112 -5.70 11.47 8.63
C GLY A 112 -6.06 10.38 7.62
N SER A 113 -5.87 9.10 7.93
CA SER A 113 -6.21 8.01 7.01
C SER A 113 -7.72 7.88 6.84
N TYR A 114 -8.17 7.52 5.65
CA TYR A 114 -9.60 7.33 5.38
C TYR A 114 -10.22 6.26 6.27
N GLY A 115 -9.48 5.19 6.61
CA GLY A 115 -9.97 4.13 7.49
C GLY A 115 -10.31 4.65 8.89
N LYS A 116 -9.40 5.40 9.54
CA LYS A 116 -9.68 5.97 10.86
C LYS A 116 -10.72 7.09 10.82
N LEU A 117 -10.70 7.93 9.78
CA LEU A 117 -11.71 8.95 9.57
C LEU A 117 -13.12 8.37 9.45
N LEU A 118 -13.30 7.34 8.60
CA LEU A 118 -14.60 6.68 8.39
C LEU A 118 -15.09 5.98 9.66
N ASN A 119 -14.18 5.28 10.37
CA ASN A 119 -14.50 4.67 11.66
C ASN A 119 -14.90 5.72 12.70
N ALA A 120 -14.14 6.81 12.82
CA ALA A 120 -14.45 7.90 13.74
C ALA A 120 -15.77 8.61 13.39
N ALA A 121 -16.08 8.75 12.11
CA ALA A 121 -17.33 9.31 11.61
C ALA A 121 -18.51 8.33 11.68
N GLY A 122 -18.27 7.02 11.89
CA GLY A 122 -19.30 5.98 11.81
C GLY A 122 -20.02 6.00 10.45
N LEU A 123 -19.26 6.11 9.37
CA LEU A 123 -19.74 6.16 7.98
C LEU A 123 -18.97 5.17 7.12
N ASN A 124 -19.61 4.69 6.06
CA ASN A 124 -18.94 4.09 4.91
C ASN A 124 -18.65 5.16 3.86
N MET A 125 -17.69 4.89 2.97
CA MET A 125 -17.26 5.88 1.98
C MET A 125 -18.39 6.26 1.02
N GLU A 126 -19.24 5.30 0.63
CA GLU A 126 -20.36 5.49 -0.30
C GLU A 126 -21.50 6.34 0.31
N GLU A 127 -21.51 6.50 1.63
CA GLU A 127 -22.45 7.36 2.35
C GLU A 127 -21.99 8.83 2.39
N VAL A 128 -20.72 9.09 2.06
CA VAL A 128 -20.17 10.44 2.03
C VAL A 128 -20.70 11.19 0.81
N ARG A 129 -21.38 12.31 1.08
CA ARG A 129 -21.84 13.27 0.07
C ARG A 129 -20.93 14.50 0.03
N VAL A 130 -20.60 14.92 -1.19
CA VAL A 130 -19.69 16.02 -1.51
C VAL A 130 -20.35 16.97 -2.49
N GLY A 131 -20.12 18.26 -2.28
CA GLY A 131 -20.72 19.32 -3.06
C GLY A 131 -20.72 20.63 -2.30
N PHE A 132 -21.30 21.65 -2.93
CA PHE A 132 -21.38 23.01 -2.42
C PHE A 132 -22.00 23.09 -1.01
N TYR A 133 -23.17 22.48 -0.79
CA TYR A 133 -23.89 22.53 0.48
C TYR A 133 -23.18 21.76 1.59
N ASN A 134 -22.66 20.56 1.28
CA ASN A 134 -21.92 19.76 2.25
C ASN A 134 -20.60 20.43 2.66
N LEU A 135 -19.91 21.11 1.75
CA LEU A 135 -18.71 21.88 2.10
C LEU A 135 -19.07 23.06 2.99
N GLY A 136 -20.04 23.90 2.59
CA GLY A 136 -20.45 25.07 3.39
C GLY A 136 -20.91 24.71 4.80
N TYR A 137 -21.81 23.71 4.91
CA TYR A 137 -22.24 23.21 6.21
C TYR A 137 -21.07 22.62 7.01
N GLY A 138 -20.18 21.88 6.36
CA GLY A 138 -19.01 21.29 7.00
C GLY A 138 -18.05 22.30 7.60
N ILE A 139 -17.81 23.43 6.91
CA ILE A 139 -16.98 24.51 7.43
C ILE A 139 -17.62 25.15 8.66
N ASN A 140 -18.94 25.40 8.64
CA ASN A 140 -19.65 25.93 9.81
C ASN A 140 -19.56 24.97 11.01
N GLN A 141 -19.63 23.65 10.77
CA GLN A 141 -19.46 22.64 11.82
C GLN A 141 -18.02 22.58 12.32
N LEU A 142 -17.01 22.55 11.44
CA LEU A 142 -15.61 22.46 11.83
C LEU A 142 -15.14 23.71 12.60
N ALA A 143 -15.70 24.87 12.29
CA ALA A 143 -15.37 26.13 12.98
C ALA A 143 -15.64 26.08 14.49
N THR A 144 -16.66 25.34 14.93
CA THR A 144 -17.21 25.44 16.30
C THR A 144 -17.44 24.11 17.01
N SER A 145 -17.69 23.01 16.29
CA SER A 145 -18.06 21.73 16.88
C SER A 145 -16.91 21.08 17.65
N THR A 146 -17.26 20.45 18.77
CA THR A 146 -16.38 19.57 19.58
C THR A 146 -16.68 18.09 19.41
N ASP A 147 -17.68 17.75 18.59
CA ASP A 147 -18.09 16.37 18.39
C ASP A 147 -17.12 15.64 17.44
N ARG A 148 -16.54 14.55 17.94
CA ARG A 148 -15.55 13.71 17.24
C ARG A 148 -16.08 13.17 15.91
N LYS A 149 -17.34 12.70 15.90
CA LYS A 149 -18.00 12.10 14.72
C LYS A 149 -18.25 13.14 13.65
N ILE A 150 -18.72 14.33 14.04
CA ILE A 150 -18.95 15.47 13.15
C ILE A 150 -17.64 15.93 12.51
N ARG A 151 -16.57 16.11 13.32
CA ARG A 151 -15.26 16.55 12.82
C ARG A 151 -14.71 15.58 11.78
N ALA A 152 -14.66 14.28 12.10
CA ALA A 152 -14.18 13.25 11.18
C ALA A 152 -14.97 13.24 9.87
N GLY A 153 -16.31 13.30 9.95
CA GLY A 153 -17.17 13.31 8.77
C GLY A 153 -16.90 14.49 7.82
N TYR A 154 -16.72 15.70 8.34
CA TYR A 154 -16.48 16.87 7.49
C TYR A 154 -15.03 17.02 7.04
N LEU A 155 -14.06 16.48 7.78
CA LEU A 155 -12.67 16.38 7.32
C LEU A 155 -12.55 15.50 6.07
N ILE A 156 -13.26 14.36 5.99
CA ILE A 156 -13.29 13.52 4.78
C ILE A 156 -13.73 14.34 3.56
N ARG A 157 -14.79 15.15 3.71
CA ARG A 157 -15.35 15.98 2.63
C ARG A 157 -14.36 17.05 2.17
N VAL A 158 -13.68 17.71 3.11
CA VAL A 158 -12.64 18.69 2.79
C VAL A 158 -11.48 18.04 2.05
N ILE A 159 -10.97 16.91 2.52
CA ILE A 159 -9.85 16.19 1.89
C ILE A 159 -10.23 15.78 0.46
N MET A 160 -11.43 15.20 0.26
CA MET A 160 -11.94 14.83 -1.06
C MET A 160 -12.08 16.02 -2.01
N MET A 161 -12.63 17.13 -1.52
CA MET A 161 -12.90 18.30 -2.35
C MET A 161 -11.68 19.19 -2.59
N ILE A 162 -10.62 19.07 -1.80
CA ILE A 162 -9.42 19.89 -1.93
C ILE A 162 -8.22 19.04 -2.34
N SER A 163 -7.76 18.14 -1.47
CA SER A 163 -6.55 17.36 -1.70
C SER A 163 -6.73 16.41 -2.89
N GLU A 164 -7.80 15.61 -2.92
CA GLU A 164 -8.00 14.63 -4.01
C GLU A 164 -8.34 15.29 -5.34
N SER A 165 -9.13 16.36 -5.33
CA SER A 165 -9.33 17.19 -6.53
C SER A 165 -8.04 17.82 -7.03
N THR A 166 -7.13 18.21 -6.15
CA THR A 166 -5.81 18.74 -6.57
C THR A 166 -4.98 17.65 -7.22
N ARG A 167 -4.97 16.43 -6.64
CA ARG A 167 -4.23 15.27 -7.14
C ARG A 167 -4.76 14.72 -8.46
N LEU A 168 -6.07 14.67 -8.66
CA LEU A 168 -6.70 13.89 -9.74
C LEU A 168 -7.74 14.70 -10.52
N ILE A 169 -7.56 14.78 -11.84
CA ILE A 169 -8.44 15.53 -12.75
C ILE A 169 -9.86 14.99 -12.76
N PRO A 170 -10.12 13.67 -12.89
CA PRO A 170 -11.49 13.14 -12.90
C PRO A 170 -12.26 13.45 -11.61
N ILE A 171 -11.57 13.44 -10.46
CA ILE A 171 -12.17 13.81 -9.17
C ILE A 171 -12.49 15.30 -9.16
N SER A 172 -11.54 16.15 -9.58
CA SER A 172 -11.79 17.60 -9.69
C SER A 172 -13.01 17.93 -10.55
N ASP A 173 -13.20 17.22 -11.67
CA ASP A 173 -14.35 17.42 -12.55
C ASP A 173 -15.67 16.95 -11.94
N TYR A 174 -15.64 15.82 -11.24
CA TYR A 174 -16.77 15.33 -10.47
C TYR A 174 -17.16 16.32 -9.37
N MET A 175 -16.20 16.78 -8.56
CA MET A 175 -16.43 17.75 -7.49
C MET A 175 -16.95 19.07 -8.05
N ALA A 176 -16.35 19.59 -9.13
CA ALA A 176 -16.79 20.83 -9.76
C ALA A 176 -18.23 20.74 -10.27
N THR A 177 -18.66 19.59 -10.77
CA THR A 177 -20.06 19.39 -11.23
C THR A 177 -21.05 19.40 -10.07
N ASN A 178 -20.63 18.95 -8.89
CA ASN A 178 -21.41 19.02 -7.65
C ASN A 178 -21.22 20.35 -6.89
N PHE A 179 -20.35 21.23 -7.38
CA PHE A 179 -20.09 22.56 -6.83
C PHE A 179 -20.86 23.63 -7.61
N ASP A 180 -22.18 23.50 -7.68
CA ASP A 180 -23.04 24.45 -8.38
C ASP A 180 -23.76 25.39 -7.40
N ASN A 181 -23.39 26.67 -7.48
CA ASN A 181 -23.95 27.77 -6.70
C ASN A 181 -24.77 28.73 -7.60
N SER A 182 -25.38 28.21 -8.68
CA SER A 182 -26.06 29.04 -9.68
C SER A 182 -27.26 29.84 -9.17
N HIS A 183 -27.74 29.59 -7.94
CA HIS A 183 -28.96 30.20 -7.41
C HIS A 183 -28.73 31.32 -6.38
N GLY A 184 -27.47 31.65 -6.04
CA GLY A 184 -27.17 32.70 -5.06
C GLY A 184 -27.73 32.34 -3.68
N THR A 185 -27.11 31.37 -3.02
CA THR A 185 -27.61 30.79 -1.77
C THR A 185 -27.26 31.63 -0.53
N SER A 186 -28.18 31.70 0.43
CA SER A 186 -27.90 32.24 1.77
C SER A 186 -27.23 31.17 2.65
N SER A 187 -26.69 31.56 3.80
CA SER A 187 -26.10 30.58 4.74
C SER A 187 -27.13 29.62 5.34
N ASP A 188 -28.41 30.00 5.39
CA ASP A 188 -29.51 29.13 5.82
C ASP A 188 -29.66 27.89 4.90
N ASP A 189 -29.32 28.02 3.63
CA ASP A 189 -29.46 26.94 2.66
C ASP A 189 -28.49 25.78 2.93
N TYR A 190 -27.37 26.03 3.61
CA TYR A 190 -26.44 24.97 4.04
C TYR A 190 -27.06 24.03 5.08
N ASN A 191 -27.90 24.57 5.97
CA ASN A 191 -28.54 23.78 7.02
C ASN A 191 -29.63 22.85 6.45
N ASN A 192 -30.14 23.14 5.26
CA ASN A 192 -31.15 22.34 4.60
C ASN A 192 -30.65 20.92 4.28
N TYR A 193 -31.18 19.95 5.02
CA TYR A 193 -30.86 18.54 4.86
C TYR A 193 -31.19 17.99 3.46
N HIS A 194 -32.28 18.45 2.84
CA HIS A 194 -32.68 17.98 1.51
C HIS A 194 -31.70 18.44 0.42
N ASN A 195 -31.14 19.64 0.55
CA ASN A 195 -30.12 20.14 -0.37
C ASN A 195 -28.86 19.29 -0.28
N ARG A 196 -28.34 19.08 0.93
CA ARG A 196 -27.15 18.24 1.18
C ARG A 196 -27.32 16.80 0.72
N ASN A 197 -28.53 16.24 0.82
CA ASN A 197 -28.81 14.87 0.40
C ASN A 197 -28.95 14.66 -1.10
N ARG A 198 -29.08 15.74 -1.89
CA ARG A 198 -29.13 15.66 -3.35
C ARG A 198 -27.76 15.72 -4.00
N GLU A 199 -26.73 16.10 -3.25
CA GLU A 199 -25.37 16.20 -3.75
C GLU A 199 -24.73 14.82 -4.01
N GLY A 200 -23.69 14.83 -4.84
CA GLY A 200 -22.99 13.64 -5.29
C GLY A 200 -22.44 12.79 -4.15
N GLN A 201 -22.60 11.48 -4.27
CA GLN A 201 -21.99 10.49 -3.38
C GLN A 201 -20.64 10.05 -3.92
N ILE A 202 -19.67 9.83 -3.03
CA ILE A 202 -18.41 9.20 -3.41
C ILE A 202 -18.69 7.84 -4.05
N GLN A 203 -18.23 7.69 -5.29
CA GLN A 203 -18.41 6.48 -6.08
C GLN A 203 -17.19 5.56 -5.95
N PRO A 204 -17.32 4.25 -6.15
CA PRO A 204 -16.19 3.32 -6.06
C PRO A 204 -15.00 3.67 -6.96
N TRP A 205 -15.22 4.24 -8.15
CA TRP A 205 -14.11 4.65 -9.02
C TRP A 205 -13.27 5.79 -8.42
N ILE A 206 -13.87 6.64 -7.58
CA ILE A 206 -13.14 7.74 -6.90
C ILE A 206 -12.16 7.15 -5.90
N THR A 207 -12.59 6.18 -5.09
CA THR A 207 -11.74 5.55 -4.09
C THR A 207 -10.60 4.76 -4.74
N THR A 208 -10.87 4.06 -5.83
CA THR A 208 -9.85 3.40 -6.65
C THR A 208 -8.79 4.39 -7.14
N LEU A 209 -9.18 5.56 -7.66
CA LEU A 209 -8.22 6.56 -8.13
C LEU A 209 -7.39 7.19 -7.01
N VAL A 210 -8.02 7.49 -5.86
CA VAL A 210 -7.34 8.05 -4.70
C VAL A 210 -6.21 7.11 -4.24
N ARG A 211 -6.47 5.80 -4.17
CA ARG A 211 -5.46 4.80 -3.81
C ARG A 211 -4.35 4.66 -4.86
N ALA A 212 -4.68 4.84 -6.13
CA ALA A 212 -3.72 4.68 -7.23
C ALA A 212 -2.80 5.90 -7.46
N TRP A 213 -3.02 7.02 -6.76
CA TRP A 213 -2.29 8.28 -7.02
C TRP A 213 -0.79 8.15 -6.85
N ASP A 214 -0.33 7.54 -5.75
CA ASP A 214 1.10 7.37 -5.45
C ASP A 214 1.78 6.46 -6.49
N ALA A 215 1.12 5.36 -6.83
CA ALA A 215 1.65 4.38 -7.77
C ALA A 215 1.69 4.91 -9.22
N PHE A 216 0.67 5.66 -9.66
CA PHE A 216 0.73 6.36 -10.95
C PHE A 216 1.79 7.46 -10.97
N SER A 217 1.97 8.19 -9.86
CA SER A 217 3.04 9.18 -9.72
C SER A 217 4.42 8.51 -9.86
N ALA A 218 4.64 7.37 -9.19
CA ALA A 218 5.85 6.56 -9.35
C ALA A 218 6.05 6.08 -10.79
N ALA A 219 5.01 5.55 -11.43
CA ALA A 219 5.10 5.04 -12.81
C ALA A 219 5.56 6.13 -13.79
N LEU A 220 4.99 7.33 -13.72
CA LEU A 220 5.39 8.46 -14.57
C LEU A 220 6.82 8.92 -14.29
N LEU A 221 7.18 9.12 -13.03
CA LEU A 221 8.51 9.59 -12.64
C LEU A 221 9.59 8.55 -12.96
N ARG A 222 9.26 7.25 -12.85
CA ARG A 222 10.15 6.16 -13.23
C ARG A 222 10.33 6.08 -14.74
N ALA A 223 9.25 6.26 -15.51
CA ALA A 223 9.32 6.32 -16.98
C ALA A 223 10.22 7.44 -17.49
N ASP A 224 10.25 8.59 -16.81
CA ASP A 224 11.19 9.66 -17.12
C ASP A 224 12.64 9.31 -16.74
N ALA A 225 12.85 8.60 -15.63
CA ALA A 225 14.17 8.21 -15.15
C ALA A 225 14.80 7.08 -16.00
N TYR A 226 13.97 6.17 -16.50
CA TYR A 226 14.36 4.95 -17.23
C TYR A 226 13.56 4.80 -18.53
N PRO A 227 13.79 5.66 -19.54
CA PRO A 227 12.97 5.68 -20.76
C PRO A 227 13.12 4.43 -21.63
N ASP A 228 14.16 3.63 -21.40
CA ASP A 228 14.41 2.37 -22.12
C ASP A 228 13.65 1.18 -21.48
N GLU A 229 13.11 1.33 -20.27
CA GLU A 229 12.26 0.32 -19.64
C GLU A 229 10.84 0.36 -20.22
N SER A 230 10.27 -0.81 -20.49
CA SER A 230 8.87 -0.89 -20.91
C SER A 230 7.94 -0.73 -19.71
N PHE A 231 7.09 0.30 -19.75
CA PHE A 231 6.04 0.49 -18.75
C PHE A 231 4.71 -0.04 -19.26
N GLN A 232 4.18 -1.08 -18.61
CA GLN A 232 2.81 -1.53 -18.83
C GLN A 232 2.10 -1.69 -17.49
N LEU A 233 1.13 -0.81 -17.24
CA LEU A 233 0.24 -0.96 -16.10
C LEU A 233 -0.65 -2.19 -16.32
N ARG A 234 -0.91 -2.96 -15.25
CA ARG A 234 -1.71 -4.19 -15.38
C ARG A 234 -3.14 -3.90 -15.87
N ARG A 235 -3.76 -4.93 -16.45
CA ARG A 235 -5.16 -4.88 -16.89
C ARG A 235 -6.09 -4.84 -15.68
N ASN A 236 -7.26 -4.21 -15.86
CA ASN A 236 -8.33 -4.16 -14.85
C ASN A 236 -8.01 -3.46 -13.53
N VAL A 237 -6.91 -2.70 -13.45
CA VAL A 237 -6.47 -2.01 -12.23
C VAL A 237 -7.36 -0.81 -11.90
N VAL A 238 -7.45 0.16 -12.82
CA VAL A 238 -8.32 1.33 -12.68
C VAL A 238 -9.21 1.47 -13.90
N ARG A 239 -10.53 1.57 -13.66
CA ARG A 239 -11.55 1.82 -14.68
C ARG A 239 -12.23 3.15 -14.42
N LEU A 240 -12.27 3.99 -15.44
CA LEU A 240 -12.96 5.27 -15.38
C LEU A 240 -14.36 5.18 -15.99
N PRO A 241 -15.40 5.65 -15.30
CA PRO A 241 -16.72 5.83 -15.91
C PRO A 241 -16.69 6.95 -16.97
N PRO A 242 -17.70 7.02 -17.86
CA PRO A 242 -18.83 6.09 -17.98
C PRO A 242 -18.50 4.81 -18.75
N ASP A 243 -17.46 4.82 -19.58
CA ASP A 243 -17.17 3.74 -20.54
C ASP A 243 -16.33 2.59 -19.95
N ASN A 244 -16.05 2.62 -18.64
CA ASN A 244 -15.13 1.70 -17.97
C ASN A 244 -13.76 1.62 -18.64
N ARG A 245 -13.26 2.77 -19.13
CA ARG A 245 -11.97 2.85 -19.81
C ARG A 245 -10.88 2.47 -18.83
N GLU A 246 -10.10 1.45 -19.20
CA GLU A 246 -8.94 1.04 -18.43
C GLU A 246 -7.74 1.95 -18.66
N ILE A 247 -7.01 2.24 -17.58
CA ILE A 247 -5.71 2.91 -17.62
C ILE A 247 -4.62 1.84 -17.73
N ARG A 248 -3.92 1.81 -18.86
CA ARG A 248 -2.92 0.78 -19.19
C ARG A 248 -1.55 1.34 -19.58
N THR A 249 -1.49 2.63 -19.91
CA THR A 249 -0.25 3.27 -20.39
C THR A 249 0.09 4.50 -19.56
N ILE A 250 1.36 4.87 -19.55
CA ILE A 250 1.84 6.11 -18.90
C ILE A 250 1.10 7.35 -19.42
N SER A 251 0.83 7.43 -20.73
CA SER A 251 0.06 8.55 -21.29
C SER A 251 -1.38 8.60 -20.77
N GLN A 252 -2.02 7.44 -20.53
CA GLN A 252 -3.36 7.39 -19.96
C GLN A 252 -3.35 7.76 -18.47
N ALA A 253 -2.33 7.32 -17.72
CA ALA A 253 -2.14 7.72 -16.33
C ALA A 253 -1.85 9.23 -16.21
N ALA A 254 -1.04 9.79 -17.10
CA ALA A 254 -0.79 11.23 -17.17
C ALA A 254 -2.08 12.03 -17.41
N ALA A 255 -3.01 11.53 -18.22
CA ALA A 255 -4.26 12.23 -18.51
C ALA A 255 -5.21 12.38 -17.30
N ILE A 256 -4.99 11.62 -16.22
CA ILE A 256 -5.88 11.61 -15.05
C ILE A 256 -5.25 12.29 -13.82
N LEU A 257 -3.94 12.50 -13.82
CA LEU A 257 -3.20 13.15 -12.75
C LEU A 257 -3.25 14.67 -12.91
N GLY A 258 -3.57 15.38 -11.83
CA GLY A 258 -3.51 16.83 -11.74
C GLY A 258 -2.17 17.35 -11.22
N ILE A 259 -1.57 16.62 -10.28
CA ILE A 259 -0.22 16.86 -9.75
C ILE A 259 0.36 15.54 -9.25
N LEU A 260 1.66 15.32 -9.44
CA LEU A 260 2.32 14.09 -9.03
C LEU A 260 2.84 14.19 -7.59
N LEU A 261 2.81 13.07 -6.88
CA LEU A 261 3.60 12.90 -5.65
C LEU A 261 5.08 13.10 -5.98
N GLY A 262 5.80 13.81 -5.11
CA GLY A 262 7.22 14.02 -5.28
C GLY A 262 8.04 12.78 -4.91
N LEU A 263 8.39 11.96 -5.91
CA LEU A 263 9.32 10.84 -5.75
C LEU A 263 10.64 11.08 -6.51
N CYS A 264 11.74 10.58 -5.99
CA CYS A 264 13.04 10.68 -6.65
C CYS A 264 13.54 9.30 -7.10
N PHE A 265 13.85 9.16 -8.39
CA PHE A 265 14.50 7.97 -8.95
C PHE A 265 15.88 8.34 -9.50
N ARG A 266 16.93 7.61 -9.12
CA ARG A 266 18.30 7.81 -9.63
C ARG A 266 18.53 6.94 -10.84
N ASN A 267 18.86 7.53 -11.98
CA ASN A 267 19.35 6.75 -13.12
C ASN A 267 20.76 6.20 -12.80
N SER A 268 20.98 4.90 -13.00
CA SER A 268 22.28 4.24 -12.83
C SER A 268 23.31 4.69 -13.88
N GLY A 269 22.86 5.26 -15.00
CA GLY A 269 23.67 5.92 -16.01
C GLY A 269 23.89 7.40 -15.71
N GLN A 270 25.15 7.85 -15.69
CA GLN A 270 25.53 9.25 -15.48
C GLN A 270 24.80 10.23 -16.43
N ARG A 271 23.71 10.83 -15.96
CA ARG A 271 23.29 12.17 -16.40
C ARG A 271 23.19 13.04 -15.16
N ARG A 272 24.09 14.03 -15.10
CA ARG A 272 24.13 15.05 -14.04
C ARG A 272 22.79 15.79 -14.03
N PHE A 273 21.94 15.48 -13.05
CA PHE A 273 20.92 16.42 -12.64
C PHE A 273 21.60 17.69 -12.10
N PRO A 274 21.04 18.89 -12.30
CA PRO A 274 21.51 20.09 -11.63
C PRO A 274 21.56 19.82 -10.12
N ARG A 275 22.65 20.28 -9.50
CA ARG A 275 23.03 20.04 -8.10
C ARG A 275 21.96 20.60 -7.15
N MET A 276 20.86 19.88 -6.97
CA MET A 276 20.03 19.99 -5.77
C MET A 276 20.71 19.12 -4.71
N THR A 277 21.01 19.72 -3.57
CA THR A 277 21.48 19.03 -2.37
C THR A 277 20.33 18.20 -1.82
N PHE A 278 20.02 17.08 -2.47
CA PHE A 278 19.19 16.05 -1.88
C PHE A 278 20.03 15.32 -0.84
N ASP A 279 19.45 15.07 0.32
CA ASP A 279 20.04 14.12 1.27
C ASP A 279 20.17 12.76 0.56
N GLU A 280 21.30 12.08 0.72
CA GLU A 280 21.67 10.94 -0.12
C GLU A 280 20.70 9.74 -0.03
N GLY A 281 19.74 9.74 0.91
CA GLY A 281 18.79 8.67 1.21
C GLY A 281 17.33 8.83 0.72
N GLN A 282 16.97 9.87 -0.04
CA GLN A 282 15.58 10.08 -0.51
C GLN A 282 15.27 9.55 -1.93
N CYS A 283 16.27 9.09 -2.68
CA CYS A 283 16.07 8.64 -4.05
C CYS A 283 16.20 7.12 -4.17
N PHE A 284 15.28 6.52 -4.94
CA PHE A 284 15.22 5.08 -5.17
C PHE A 284 16.03 4.70 -6.42
N LEU A 285 16.69 3.54 -6.36
CA LEU A 285 17.19 2.87 -7.57
C LEU A 285 16.08 1.93 -8.08
N GLY A 286 15.58 1.07 -7.19
CA GLY A 286 14.46 0.16 -7.40
C GLY A 286 13.12 0.79 -7.01
N LEU A 287 12.31 0.02 -6.28
CA LEU A 287 10.98 0.41 -5.80
C LEU A 287 10.83 0.11 -4.31
N PRO A 288 10.06 0.92 -3.56
CA PRO A 288 9.50 0.50 -2.29
C PRO A 288 8.57 -0.70 -2.51
N LEU A 289 8.86 -1.83 -1.86
CA LEU A 289 8.11 -3.09 -1.97
C LEU A 289 7.78 -3.66 -0.59
N VAL A 290 6.68 -4.39 -0.46
CA VAL A 290 6.37 -5.17 0.75
C VAL A 290 6.61 -6.66 0.52
N GLU A 291 7.24 -7.30 1.50
CA GLU A 291 7.41 -8.74 1.58
C GLU A 291 6.65 -9.28 2.80
N VAL A 292 5.73 -10.21 2.58
CA VAL A 292 5.09 -10.97 3.67
C VAL A 292 5.84 -12.30 3.82
N PHE A 293 6.63 -12.42 4.88
CA PHE A 293 7.48 -13.60 5.12
C PHE A 293 6.66 -14.80 5.60
N SER A 294 5.81 -14.57 6.61
CA SER A 294 5.03 -15.62 7.24
C SER A 294 3.77 -15.10 7.92
N VAL A 295 2.81 -16.00 8.10
CA VAL A 295 1.60 -15.75 8.91
C VAL A 295 1.45 -16.93 9.87
N SER A 296 1.71 -16.70 11.15
CA SER A 296 1.57 -17.69 12.22
C SER A 296 0.15 -17.69 12.75
N ILE A 297 -0.47 -18.86 12.85
CA ILE A 297 -1.78 -19.02 13.50
C ILE A 297 -1.53 -19.35 14.96
N ASP A 298 -1.66 -18.37 15.84
CA ASP A 298 -1.27 -18.50 17.25
C ASP A 298 -2.37 -19.16 18.09
N ASN A 299 -3.64 -18.97 17.70
CA ASN A 299 -4.79 -19.68 18.22
C ASN A 299 -5.81 -19.90 17.10
N ILE A 300 -6.30 -21.13 16.97
CA ILE A 300 -7.39 -21.53 16.07
C ILE A 300 -8.46 -22.11 16.99
N ASP A 301 -9.38 -21.27 17.49
CA ASP A 301 -10.53 -21.60 18.37
C ASP A 301 -10.34 -22.56 19.57
N GLY A 302 -9.08 -22.81 19.97
CA GLY A 302 -8.73 -23.77 21.02
C GLY A 302 -8.48 -25.18 20.52
N GLU A 303 -8.44 -25.41 19.20
CA GLU A 303 -8.12 -26.66 18.55
C GLU A 303 -6.60 -26.88 18.29
N ASP A 304 -6.19 -28.15 18.27
CA ASP A 304 -4.84 -28.60 17.90
C ASP A 304 -4.88 -30.03 17.33
N PRO A 305 -4.79 -30.23 16.00
CA PRO A 305 -4.80 -29.22 14.94
C PRO A 305 -6.22 -28.74 14.59
N GLY A 306 -6.36 -27.49 14.13
CA GLY A 306 -7.57 -26.99 13.46
C GLY A 306 -7.51 -27.14 11.93
N GLN A 307 -8.58 -26.73 11.24
CA GLN A 307 -8.79 -26.80 9.78
C GLN A 307 -8.97 -25.40 9.16
N LEU A 308 -7.87 -24.69 8.95
CA LEU A 308 -7.86 -23.31 8.46
C LEU A 308 -8.25 -23.18 6.99
N TYR A 309 -9.19 -22.30 6.67
CA TYR A 309 -9.44 -21.83 5.30
C TYR A 309 -9.73 -20.33 5.26
N GLY A 310 -9.87 -19.79 4.04
CA GLY A 310 -10.12 -18.37 3.80
C GLY A 310 -9.04 -17.71 2.96
N THR A 311 -8.88 -16.40 3.12
CA THR A 311 -7.98 -15.60 2.29
C THR A 311 -7.15 -14.61 3.10
N ILE A 312 -5.90 -14.44 2.68
CA ILE A 312 -5.07 -13.30 3.04
C ILE A 312 -4.74 -12.57 1.75
N THR A 313 -5.14 -11.31 1.64
CA THR A 313 -4.89 -10.49 0.45
C THR A 313 -4.10 -9.25 0.79
N VAL A 314 -3.28 -8.76 -0.14
CA VAL A 314 -2.66 -7.44 -0.05
C VAL A 314 -3.13 -6.58 -1.22
N ASP A 315 -3.73 -5.44 -0.91
CA ASP A 315 -4.18 -4.41 -1.86
C ASP A 315 -3.20 -3.23 -1.79
N ASP A 316 -2.44 -2.97 -2.86
CA ASP A 316 -1.49 -1.85 -2.97
C ASP A 316 -2.06 -0.65 -3.77
N GLY A 317 -3.37 -0.64 -4.02
CA GLY A 317 -4.06 0.38 -4.80
C GLY A 317 -3.97 0.18 -6.31
N LEU A 318 -3.00 -0.58 -6.82
CA LEU A 318 -2.97 -1.02 -8.21
C LEU A 318 -3.41 -2.47 -8.36
N ASN A 319 -3.06 -3.35 -7.44
CA ASN A 319 -3.31 -4.78 -7.53
C ASN A 319 -3.76 -5.34 -6.19
N ILE A 320 -4.52 -6.44 -6.27
CA ILE A 320 -4.85 -7.28 -5.12
C ILE A 320 -4.18 -8.62 -5.35
N GLU A 321 -3.20 -8.95 -4.51
CA GLU A 321 -2.51 -10.24 -4.52
C GLU A 321 -3.03 -11.13 -3.40
N TYR A 322 -3.27 -12.41 -3.72
CA TYR A 322 -3.55 -13.43 -2.72
C TYR A 322 -2.23 -13.95 -2.18
N ILE A 323 -2.01 -13.82 -0.87
CA ILE A 323 -0.88 -14.41 -0.16
C ILE A 323 -1.23 -15.82 0.29
N TYR A 324 -2.46 -16.00 0.75
CA TYR A 324 -3.06 -17.28 1.14
C TYR A 324 -4.49 -17.33 0.57
N ASN A 325 -4.87 -18.47 0.01
CA ASN A 325 -6.20 -18.68 -0.54
C ASN A 325 -6.56 -20.16 -0.48
N ARG A 326 -7.44 -20.53 0.45
CA ARG A 326 -8.01 -21.88 0.55
C ARG A 326 -9.51 -21.80 0.73
N THR A 327 -10.21 -22.74 0.09
CA THR A 327 -11.67 -22.88 0.21
C THR A 327 -12.01 -23.81 1.37
N SER A 328 -13.23 -23.70 1.90
CA SER A 328 -13.73 -24.62 2.93
C SER A 328 -13.77 -26.10 2.48
N SER A 329 -13.75 -26.36 1.16
CA SER A 329 -13.64 -27.72 0.63
C SER A 329 -12.23 -28.31 0.73
N ASN A 330 -11.20 -27.49 0.91
CA ASN A 330 -9.80 -27.90 0.99
C ASN A 330 -9.04 -27.08 2.07
N PRO A 331 -9.41 -27.23 3.36
CA PRO A 331 -8.74 -26.52 4.44
C PRO A 331 -7.29 -26.98 4.62
N GLU A 332 -6.50 -26.20 5.36
CA GLU A 332 -5.17 -26.56 5.84
C GLU A 332 -5.25 -27.05 7.28
N SER A 333 -4.78 -28.28 7.53
CA SER A 333 -4.60 -28.71 8.92
C SER A 333 -3.42 -27.97 9.51
N ILE A 334 -3.66 -27.19 10.56
CA ILE A 334 -2.65 -26.30 11.17
C ILE A 334 -2.70 -26.37 12.69
N LYS A 335 -1.53 -26.31 13.32
CA LYS A 335 -1.42 -26.27 14.78
C LYS A 335 -1.19 -24.84 15.28
N PRO A 336 -1.57 -24.51 16.52
CA PRO A 336 -1.16 -23.27 17.18
C PRO A 336 0.36 -23.04 17.09
N GLY A 337 0.76 -21.86 16.64
CA GLY A 337 2.14 -21.43 16.41
C GLY A 337 2.73 -21.87 15.06
N GLN A 338 1.99 -22.58 14.21
CA GLN A 338 2.45 -22.98 12.87
C GLN A 338 2.13 -21.88 11.84
N ASN A 339 3.02 -21.75 10.85
CA ASN A 339 2.82 -20.85 9.72
C ASN A 339 1.85 -21.45 8.68
N ALA A 340 0.91 -20.64 8.20
CA ALA A 340 0.06 -20.99 7.06
C ALA A 340 0.91 -21.12 5.78
N SER A 341 0.53 -22.05 4.90
CA SER A 341 1.22 -22.28 3.62
C SER A 341 0.92 -21.17 2.62
N LEU A 342 1.72 -20.11 2.64
CA LEU A 342 1.56 -18.96 1.74
C LEU A 342 1.88 -19.36 0.30
N THR A 343 0.94 -19.15 -0.62
CA THR A 343 1.06 -19.53 -2.04
C THR A 343 1.31 -18.34 -2.97
N GLY A 344 1.27 -17.13 -2.43
CA GLY A 344 1.58 -15.91 -3.16
C GLY A 344 2.61 -15.01 -2.47
N PRO A 345 2.85 -13.83 -3.02
CA PRO A 345 2.09 -13.25 -4.13
C PRO A 345 2.53 -13.80 -5.49
N SER A 346 1.71 -13.59 -6.52
CA SER A 346 2.04 -13.98 -7.90
C SER A 346 3.01 -12.99 -8.57
N GLN A 347 3.10 -11.79 -8.00
CA GLN A 347 3.93 -10.67 -8.42
C GLN A 347 4.31 -9.81 -7.20
N SER A 348 5.32 -8.95 -7.30
CA SER A 348 5.69 -8.07 -6.18
C SER A 348 4.58 -7.08 -5.85
N ILE A 349 4.52 -6.68 -4.58
CA ILE A 349 3.52 -5.75 -4.05
C ILE A 349 4.22 -4.41 -3.78
N LEU A 350 3.64 -3.32 -4.29
CA LEU A 350 4.21 -1.98 -4.16
C LEU A 350 3.96 -1.42 -2.77
N ALA A 351 4.92 -0.66 -2.27
CA ALA A 351 4.80 0.13 -1.05
C ALA A 351 5.15 1.61 -1.31
N VAL A 352 4.89 2.09 -2.53
CA VAL A 352 5.07 3.50 -2.91
C VAL A 352 4.03 4.39 -2.22
N GLY A 353 2.79 3.90 -2.16
CA GLY A 353 1.67 4.50 -1.45
C GLY A 353 1.21 3.63 -0.30
N ASN A 354 -0.07 3.74 0.04
CA ASN A 354 -0.68 2.88 1.04
C ASN A 354 -0.90 1.45 0.52
N PHE A 355 -0.88 0.50 1.44
CA PHE A 355 -1.37 -0.85 1.18
C PHE A 355 -2.15 -1.39 2.37
N THR A 356 -3.01 -2.36 2.10
CA THR A 356 -3.79 -3.05 3.14
C THR A 356 -3.60 -4.56 3.03
N ILE A 357 -3.17 -5.19 4.14
CA ILE A 357 -3.18 -6.64 4.30
C ILE A 357 -4.50 -7.01 4.97
N LYS A 358 -5.38 -7.71 4.26
CA LYS A 358 -6.68 -8.15 4.76
C LYS A 358 -6.66 -9.63 5.07
N LEU A 359 -7.06 -10.00 6.29
CA LEU A 359 -7.15 -11.37 6.76
C LEU A 359 -8.62 -11.72 6.97
N LEU A 360 -9.09 -12.72 6.22
CA LEU A 360 -10.39 -13.35 6.35
C LEU A 360 -10.17 -14.85 6.53
N LEU A 361 -10.00 -15.31 7.77
CA LEU A 361 -9.68 -16.70 8.07
C LEU A 361 -10.74 -17.32 8.98
N THR A 362 -11.02 -18.58 8.72
CA THR A 362 -12.08 -19.36 9.38
C THR A 362 -11.55 -20.76 9.65
N ASP A 363 -11.91 -21.31 10.80
CA ASP A 363 -11.71 -22.72 11.10
C ASP A 363 -12.92 -23.53 10.64
N LYS A 364 -12.66 -24.70 10.08
CA LYS A 364 -13.70 -25.59 9.59
C LYS A 364 -14.03 -26.68 10.61
N ASP A 365 -15.29 -26.66 11.02
CA ASP A 365 -15.84 -27.62 11.93
C ASP A 365 -16.51 -28.83 11.26
N THR A 366 -16.49 -29.97 11.95
CA THR A 366 -17.20 -31.17 11.48
C THR A 366 -18.63 -31.25 12.01
N TRP A 367 -18.86 -30.81 13.26
CA TRP A 367 -20.14 -30.99 13.96
C TRP A 367 -20.80 -29.68 14.41
N SER A 368 -20.13 -28.55 14.20
CA SER A 368 -20.61 -27.19 14.47
C SER A 368 -20.51 -26.31 13.21
N TRP A 369 -20.88 -25.05 13.37
CA TRP A 369 -20.68 -24.04 12.36
C TRP A 369 -19.22 -23.59 12.38
N ASP A 370 -18.62 -23.47 11.20
CA ASP A 370 -17.29 -22.91 11.02
C ASP A 370 -17.08 -21.61 11.82
N ASP A 371 -15.95 -21.53 12.51
CA ASP A 371 -15.64 -20.46 13.45
C ASP A 371 -14.75 -19.38 12.80
N GLU A 372 -15.22 -18.13 12.81
CA GLU A 372 -14.41 -17.01 12.32
C GLU A 372 -13.20 -16.82 13.24
N ILE A 373 -12.03 -17.12 12.72
CA ILE A 373 -10.76 -16.90 13.41
C ILE A 373 -10.47 -15.41 13.41
N ILE A 374 -10.43 -14.79 12.23
CA ILE A 374 -10.15 -13.36 12.10
C ILE A 374 -10.77 -12.73 10.86
N ASN A 375 -11.27 -11.50 11.05
CA ASN A 375 -11.70 -10.58 9.99
C ASN A 375 -11.17 -9.18 10.30
N LYS A 376 -9.91 -8.93 9.95
CA LYS A 376 -9.19 -7.70 10.27
C LYS A 376 -8.23 -7.29 9.16
N ASP A 377 -7.92 -6.00 9.16
CA ASP A 377 -7.03 -5.36 8.20
C ASP A 377 -5.80 -4.77 8.93
N ILE A 378 -4.63 -4.94 8.34
CA ILE A 378 -3.42 -4.16 8.64
C ILE A 378 -3.30 -3.11 7.54
N SER A 379 -3.30 -1.83 7.92
CA SER A 379 -3.08 -0.73 6.98
C SER A 379 -1.70 -0.13 7.22
N TRP A 380 -1.00 0.16 6.14
CA TRP A 380 0.28 0.86 6.15
C TRP A 380 0.20 2.01 5.14
N ASP A 381 0.61 3.22 5.53
CA ASP A 381 0.60 4.41 4.69
C ASP A 381 2.00 5.01 4.64
N ALA A 382 2.60 5.10 3.45
CA ALA A 382 3.96 5.62 3.26
C ALA A 382 4.18 7.04 3.82
N SER A 383 3.11 7.82 3.98
CA SER A 383 3.12 9.20 4.49
C SER A 383 3.06 9.29 6.02
N GLU A 384 2.88 8.18 6.73
CA GLU A 384 2.91 8.16 8.20
C GLU A 384 4.34 8.39 8.73
N ILE A 385 4.43 9.35 9.65
CA ILE A 385 5.71 9.74 10.26
C ILE A 385 6.17 8.63 11.20
N GLY A 386 7.44 8.26 11.10
CA GLY A 386 8.03 7.21 11.93
C GLY A 386 7.84 5.80 11.38
N ASN A 387 7.30 5.67 10.16
CA ASN A 387 7.25 4.39 9.46
C ASN A 387 8.58 3.65 9.49
N VAL A 388 8.50 2.36 9.83
CA VAL A 388 9.65 1.46 9.87
C VAL A 388 9.84 0.85 8.50
N TYR A 389 11.01 1.10 7.91
CA TYR A 389 11.46 0.47 6.67
C TYR A 389 12.65 -0.45 6.95
N ASP A 390 12.87 -1.39 6.04
CA ASP A 390 14.05 -2.26 6.00
C ASP A 390 14.29 -3.00 7.31
N LYS A 391 13.20 -3.37 7.99
CA LYS A 391 13.18 -4.21 9.20
C LYS A 391 11.90 -5.05 9.22
N PRO A 392 11.95 -6.26 9.80
CA PRO A 392 10.74 -7.05 10.02
C PRO A 392 9.80 -6.39 11.03
N ILE A 393 8.52 -6.45 10.72
CA ILE A 393 7.40 -5.97 11.53
C ILE A 393 6.55 -7.19 11.88
N PHE A 394 6.35 -7.41 13.17
CA PHE A 394 5.50 -8.47 13.71
C PHE A 394 4.20 -7.85 14.21
N GLN A 395 3.11 -8.10 13.51
CA GLN A 395 1.80 -7.57 13.86
C GLN A 395 0.92 -8.70 14.39
N GLU A 396 0.70 -8.72 15.69
CA GLU A 396 -0.29 -9.59 16.32
C GLU A 396 -1.69 -9.00 16.11
N LEU A 397 -2.63 -9.87 15.75
CA LEU A 397 -4.04 -9.55 15.60
C LEU A 397 -4.88 -10.60 16.32
N VAL A 398 -5.62 -10.17 17.34
CA VAL A 398 -6.60 -11.00 18.04
C VAL A 398 -7.93 -10.90 17.30
N GLY A 399 -8.41 -11.99 16.73
CA GLY A 399 -9.70 -12.09 16.08
C GLY A 399 -10.82 -12.50 17.05
N LYS A 400 -11.92 -13.04 16.52
CA LYS A 400 -13.11 -13.39 17.31
C LYS A 400 -12.89 -14.68 18.09
N ASN A 401 -12.48 -15.73 17.39
CA ASN A 401 -12.22 -17.05 17.97
C ASN A 401 -10.74 -17.45 17.92
N GLY A 402 -9.86 -16.63 17.33
CA GLY A 402 -8.43 -16.97 17.26
C GLY A 402 -7.50 -15.75 17.24
N SER A 403 -6.22 -16.00 17.02
CA SER A 403 -5.20 -14.95 16.93
C SER A 403 -4.13 -15.33 15.92
N VAL A 404 -3.60 -14.31 15.26
CA VAL A 404 -2.66 -14.46 14.14
C VAL A 404 -1.54 -13.44 14.28
N THR A 405 -0.31 -13.85 13.99
CA THR A 405 0.84 -12.95 13.88
C THR A 405 1.31 -12.89 12.44
N VAL A 406 1.22 -11.71 11.83
CA VAL A 406 1.72 -11.43 10.47
C VAL A 406 3.15 -10.89 10.57
N ASN A 407 4.09 -11.53 9.90
CA ASN A 407 5.46 -11.04 9.75
C ASN A 407 5.69 -10.51 8.33
N TYR A 408 5.97 -9.23 8.21
CA TYR A 408 6.22 -8.57 6.93
C TYR A 408 7.30 -7.49 7.08
N ALA A 409 7.82 -7.01 5.97
CA ALA A 409 8.66 -5.81 5.95
C ALA A 409 8.34 -4.94 4.75
N VAL A 410 8.45 -3.63 4.96
CA VAL A 410 8.46 -2.66 3.87
C VAL A 410 9.91 -2.32 3.53
N LEU A 411 10.34 -2.78 2.37
CA LEU A 411 11.68 -2.55 1.85
C LEU A 411 11.69 -1.22 1.09
N ARG A 412 12.52 -0.27 1.51
CA ARG A 412 12.52 1.10 0.96
C ARG A 412 13.03 1.14 -0.47
N ASN A 413 14.01 0.30 -0.80
CA ASN A 413 14.66 0.27 -2.10
C ASN A 413 14.95 -1.18 -2.51
N ALA A 414 14.00 -1.79 -3.19
CA ALA A 414 13.98 -3.20 -3.50
C ALA A 414 13.68 -3.49 -4.97
N VAL A 415 13.87 -4.76 -5.33
CA VAL A 415 13.58 -5.34 -6.64
C VAL A 415 12.76 -6.60 -6.47
N ALA A 416 11.89 -6.91 -7.44
CA ALA A 416 11.17 -8.17 -7.46
C ALA A 416 12.09 -9.28 -7.99
N ALA A 417 12.12 -10.41 -7.29
CA ALA A 417 12.84 -11.61 -7.68
C ALA A 417 11.86 -12.76 -7.91
N ARG A 418 11.85 -13.31 -9.11
CA ARG A 418 11.13 -14.55 -9.43
C ARG A 418 12.10 -15.73 -9.44
N ILE A 419 11.87 -16.69 -8.55
CA ILE A 419 12.71 -17.84 -8.29
C ILE A 419 12.14 -19.07 -9.00
N THR A 420 12.99 -19.82 -9.68
CA THR A 420 12.68 -21.15 -10.22
C THR A 420 13.77 -22.11 -9.77
N VAL A 421 13.37 -23.27 -9.25
CA VAL A 421 14.30 -24.36 -8.90
C VAL A 421 14.06 -25.50 -9.88
N THR A 422 15.04 -25.76 -10.74
CA THR A 422 14.97 -26.82 -11.74
C THR A 422 15.81 -28.00 -11.29
N LEU A 423 15.21 -29.19 -11.30
CA LEU A 423 15.92 -30.45 -11.11
C LEU A 423 16.68 -30.78 -12.39
N GLU A 424 18.01 -30.79 -12.36
CA GLU A 424 18.82 -31.10 -13.55
C GLU A 424 19.24 -32.56 -13.53
N GLN A 425 19.81 -32.99 -12.41
CA GLN A 425 20.30 -34.35 -12.19
C GLN A 425 19.81 -34.87 -10.85
N GLY A 426 19.05 -35.97 -10.91
CA GLY A 426 18.69 -36.85 -9.80
C GLY A 426 19.04 -38.28 -10.18
N GLY A 427 19.27 -39.17 -9.20
CA GLY A 427 19.67 -40.56 -9.44
C GLY A 427 18.79 -41.25 -10.49
N GLU A 428 17.48 -40.98 -10.44
CA GLU A 428 16.47 -41.48 -11.36
C GLU A 428 16.00 -40.48 -12.43
N SER A 429 15.24 -40.96 -13.43
CA SER A 429 14.62 -40.09 -14.44
C SER A 429 13.46 -39.25 -13.91
N THR A 430 12.84 -39.70 -12.83
CA THR A 430 11.66 -39.13 -12.16
C THR A 430 11.76 -39.34 -10.65
N PRO A 431 12.69 -38.63 -9.97
CA PRO A 431 12.79 -38.70 -8.52
C PRO A 431 11.48 -38.31 -7.82
N ASN A 432 11.23 -38.97 -6.70
CA ASN A 432 10.19 -38.70 -5.73
C ASN A 432 10.69 -37.62 -4.76
N VAL A 433 10.64 -36.36 -5.21
CA VAL A 433 11.29 -35.22 -4.52
C VAL A 433 10.52 -34.81 -3.26
N TYR A 434 11.23 -34.77 -2.13
CA TYR A 434 10.74 -34.17 -0.88
C TYR A 434 11.81 -33.29 -0.21
N GLY A 435 11.44 -32.59 0.86
CA GLY A 435 12.31 -31.72 1.63
C GLY A 435 11.85 -30.26 1.60
N GLN A 436 12.80 -29.34 1.69
CA GLN A 436 12.51 -27.92 1.91
C GLN A 436 13.37 -26.98 1.05
N VAL A 437 12.75 -25.88 0.63
CA VAL A 437 13.42 -24.74 0.01
C VAL A 437 12.97 -23.45 0.69
N TYR A 438 13.93 -22.62 1.10
CA TYR A 438 13.69 -21.32 1.72
C TYR A 438 14.46 -20.22 0.97
N ALA A 439 13.91 -19.02 0.99
CA ALA A 439 14.60 -17.80 0.61
C ALA A 439 14.73 -16.86 1.81
N HIS A 440 15.86 -16.17 1.91
CA HIS A 440 16.05 -15.10 2.89
C HIS A 440 17.08 -14.08 2.39
N TYR A 441 17.26 -13.00 3.12
CA TYR A 441 18.29 -12.01 2.82
C TYR A 441 19.57 -12.31 3.60
N ASP A 442 20.72 -11.96 3.02
CA ASP A 442 22.04 -12.09 3.62
C ASP A 442 22.18 -11.35 4.96
N ASN A 443 21.55 -10.19 5.06
CA ASN A 443 21.62 -9.33 6.23
C ASN A 443 20.58 -9.65 7.31
N TRP A 444 19.59 -10.52 7.05
CA TRP A 444 18.47 -10.84 7.95
C TRP A 444 18.44 -12.34 8.26
N GLU A 445 19.44 -12.83 9.00
CA GLU A 445 19.59 -14.24 9.39
C GLU A 445 18.62 -14.72 10.51
N ASP A 446 17.48 -14.04 10.72
CA ASP A 446 16.44 -14.54 11.62
C ASP A 446 15.61 -15.61 10.88
N PRO A 447 15.45 -16.85 11.43
CA PRO A 447 14.55 -17.86 10.86
C PRO A 447 13.14 -17.34 10.60
N LYS A 448 12.68 -16.34 11.36
CA LYS A 448 11.37 -15.72 11.20
C LYS A 448 11.27 -14.88 9.92
N THR A 449 12.36 -14.39 9.36
CA THR A 449 12.41 -13.60 8.12
C THR A 449 12.75 -14.43 6.89
N THR A 450 12.37 -15.71 6.91
CA THR A 450 12.56 -16.64 5.78
C THR A 450 11.24 -16.85 5.05
N CYS A 451 11.29 -16.81 3.71
CA CYS A 451 10.17 -17.15 2.85
C CYS A 451 10.24 -18.65 2.54
N LEU A 452 9.24 -19.42 2.99
CA LEU A 452 9.12 -20.83 2.63
C LEU A 452 8.67 -20.96 1.17
N LEU A 453 9.48 -21.61 0.33
CA LEU A 453 9.22 -21.79 -1.09
C LEU A 453 8.78 -23.21 -1.43
N PHE A 454 9.23 -24.23 -0.68
CA PHE A 454 8.84 -25.62 -0.88
C PHE A 454 8.92 -26.36 0.45
N ASN A 455 7.94 -27.20 0.75
CA ASN A 455 7.93 -28.05 1.94
C ASN A 455 7.10 -29.31 1.65
N ARG A 456 7.75 -30.47 1.64
CA ARG A 456 7.11 -31.78 1.52
C ARG A 456 7.83 -32.76 2.42
N SER A 457 7.08 -33.62 3.12
CA SER A 457 7.66 -34.76 3.83
C SER A 457 7.90 -35.93 2.88
N SER A 458 8.65 -36.94 3.34
CA SER A 458 8.86 -38.19 2.60
C SER A 458 7.56 -38.93 2.27
N ASP A 459 6.50 -38.73 3.05
CA ASP A 459 5.19 -39.39 2.81
C ASP A 459 4.30 -38.61 1.82
N ASP A 460 4.75 -37.42 1.38
CA ASP A 460 4.02 -36.48 0.51
C ASP A 460 4.96 -35.92 -0.58
N TYR A 461 5.86 -36.77 -1.07
CA TYR A 461 6.79 -36.39 -2.15
C TYR A 461 6.06 -36.01 -3.44
N VAL A 462 6.78 -35.36 -4.35
CA VAL A 462 6.29 -35.03 -5.69
C VAL A 462 7.20 -35.58 -6.78
N ASP A 463 6.59 -36.16 -7.80
CA ASP A 463 7.32 -36.66 -8.97
C ASP A 463 7.82 -35.50 -9.83
N VAL A 464 9.14 -35.34 -9.93
CA VAL A 464 9.75 -34.30 -10.76
C VAL A 464 10.63 -34.95 -11.81
N ARG A 465 10.32 -34.73 -13.10
CA ARG A 465 11.19 -35.20 -14.19
C ARG A 465 12.47 -34.38 -14.23
N ARG A 466 13.57 -34.99 -14.67
CA ARG A 466 14.79 -34.25 -15.01
C ARG A 466 14.48 -33.10 -15.97
N TRP A 467 15.16 -31.97 -15.77
CA TRP A 467 15.01 -30.70 -16.48
C TRP A 467 13.64 -30.00 -16.25
N GLN A 468 12.86 -30.42 -15.26
CA GLN A 468 11.61 -29.76 -14.88
C GLN A 468 11.76 -28.96 -13.58
N ALA A 469 10.93 -27.92 -13.47
CA ALA A 469 10.85 -27.11 -12.27
C ALA A 469 10.16 -27.88 -11.15
N ILE A 470 10.72 -27.78 -9.94
CA ILE A 470 10.07 -28.24 -8.71
C ILE A 470 8.90 -27.29 -8.43
N PRO A 471 7.69 -27.82 -8.13
CA PRO A 471 6.51 -26.99 -7.89
C PRO A 471 6.60 -26.30 -6.53
N LEU A 472 7.07 -25.06 -6.53
CA LEU A 472 7.15 -24.21 -5.35
C LEU A 472 5.75 -23.78 -4.87
N LEU A 473 5.60 -23.59 -3.56
CA LEU A 473 4.44 -22.95 -2.92
C LEU A 473 4.22 -21.53 -3.46
N ARG A 474 5.31 -20.76 -3.55
CA ARG A 474 5.38 -19.42 -4.13
C ARG A 474 6.73 -19.19 -4.80
N SER A 475 6.80 -18.27 -5.76
CA SER A 475 8.00 -18.02 -6.56
C SER A 475 8.47 -16.57 -6.59
N VAL A 476 7.68 -15.62 -6.06
CA VAL A 476 8.04 -14.19 -6.08
C VAL A 476 8.32 -13.71 -4.66
N VAL A 477 9.45 -13.00 -4.51
CA VAL A 477 9.85 -12.30 -3.28
C VAL A 477 10.36 -10.91 -3.65
N ALA A 478 10.19 -9.93 -2.76
CA ALA A 478 10.92 -8.67 -2.84
C ALA A 478 12.33 -8.86 -2.26
N VAL A 479 13.34 -8.16 -2.79
CA VAL A 479 14.73 -8.26 -2.32
C VAL A 479 15.32 -6.85 -2.21
N PRO A 480 15.92 -6.48 -1.06
CA PRO A 480 16.54 -5.17 -0.90
C PRO A 480 17.77 -5.04 -1.80
N LEU A 481 17.90 -3.91 -2.51
CA LEU A 481 18.97 -3.70 -3.50
C LEU A 481 20.38 -3.56 -2.90
N ASN A 482 20.48 -3.33 -1.58
CA ASN A 482 21.75 -3.26 -0.86
C ASN A 482 22.19 -4.63 -0.28
N GLY A 483 21.49 -5.72 -0.60
CA GLY A 483 21.79 -7.06 -0.12
C GLY A 483 21.74 -8.13 -1.22
N SER A 484 21.73 -9.38 -0.76
CA SER A 484 21.67 -10.57 -1.61
C SER A 484 20.46 -11.44 -1.23
N LEU A 485 19.85 -12.07 -2.23
CA LEU A 485 18.90 -13.16 -2.03
C LEU A 485 19.66 -14.47 -1.82
N ILE A 486 19.44 -15.15 -0.71
CA ILE A 486 19.97 -16.47 -0.43
C ILE A 486 18.84 -17.49 -0.58
N VAL A 487 19.03 -18.46 -1.48
CA VAL A 487 18.12 -19.60 -1.65
C VAL A 487 18.80 -20.83 -1.07
N LYS A 488 18.19 -21.42 -0.03
CA LYS A 488 18.67 -22.64 0.63
C LYS A 488 17.77 -23.80 0.28
N ALA A 489 18.36 -24.93 -0.11
CA ALA A 489 17.66 -26.16 -0.43
C ALA A 489 18.20 -27.32 0.40
N SER A 490 17.29 -28.19 0.85
CA SER A 490 17.57 -29.50 1.42
C SER A 490 16.55 -30.45 0.82
N LEU A 491 16.92 -31.12 -0.27
CA LEU A 491 16.04 -31.91 -1.13
C LEU A 491 16.56 -33.33 -1.27
N TYR A 492 15.65 -34.29 -1.26
CA TYR A 492 15.92 -35.71 -1.25
C TYR A 492 15.01 -36.44 -2.24
N ASP A 493 15.50 -37.54 -2.80
CA ASP A 493 14.75 -38.52 -3.58
C ASP A 493 14.30 -39.64 -2.64
N TYR A 494 12.99 -39.85 -2.52
CA TYR A 494 12.47 -40.90 -1.65
C TYR A 494 12.59 -42.28 -2.31
N ASP A 495 13.23 -43.21 -1.60
CA ASP A 495 13.40 -44.58 -2.05
C ASP A 495 12.66 -45.59 -1.17
N THR A 496 11.91 -46.49 -1.80
CA THR A 496 11.16 -47.52 -1.04
C THR A 496 12.07 -48.66 -0.54
N PHE A 497 13.19 -48.92 -1.23
CA PHE A 497 14.03 -50.12 -1.01
C PHE A 497 15.50 -49.80 -0.72
N SER A 498 15.90 -48.53 -0.80
CA SER A 498 17.23 -47.99 -0.48
C SER A 498 17.09 -46.84 0.53
N GLY A 499 18.21 -46.28 0.97
CA GLY A 499 18.17 -44.99 1.67
C GLY A 499 17.98 -43.87 0.68
N ASP A 500 17.23 -42.84 1.09
CA ASP A 500 16.93 -41.67 0.25
C ASP A 500 18.20 -40.97 -0.26
N ASP A 501 18.21 -40.66 -1.56
CA ASP A 501 19.36 -40.01 -2.21
C ASP A 501 19.29 -38.48 -2.02
N GLU A 502 20.41 -37.87 -1.64
CA GLU A 502 20.49 -36.41 -1.55
C GLU A 502 20.51 -35.78 -2.96
N ILE A 503 19.48 -35.00 -3.28
CA ILE A 503 19.39 -34.26 -4.54
C ILE A 503 20.18 -32.96 -4.44
N ALA A 504 19.98 -32.21 -3.35
CA ALA A 504 20.65 -30.94 -3.12
C ALA A 504 20.64 -30.55 -1.64
N LYS A 505 21.80 -30.16 -1.10
CA LYS A 505 21.91 -29.61 0.25
C LYS A 505 22.91 -28.46 0.30
N GLY A 506 22.39 -27.26 0.45
CA GLY A 506 23.24 -26.06 0.51
C GLY A 506 22.46 -24.79 0.22
N ALA A 507 23.20 -23.73 -0.08
CA ALA A 507 22.64 -22.42 -0.38
C ALA A 507 23.31 -21.78 -1.60
N ALA A 508 22.55 -21.00 -2.34
CA ALA A 508 23.01 -20.17 -3.44
C ALA A 508 22.67 -18.71 -3.16
N GLU A 509 23.70 -17.86 -3.16
CA GLU A 509 23.56 -16.41 -2.95
C GLU A 509 23.50 -15.67 -4.28
N PHE A 510 22.56 -14.73 -4.42
CA PHE A 510 22.38 -13.91 -5.59
C PHE A 510 22.36 -12.43 -5.21
N PRO A 511 23.42 -11.67 -5.52
CA PRO A 511 23.41 -10.22 -5.35
C PRO A 511 22.23 -9.61 -6.11
N ALA A 512 21.51 -8.70 -5.46
CA ALA A 512 20.36 -8.04 -6.05
C ALA A 512 20.76 -7.25 -7.32
N GLN A 513 19.94 -7.35 -8.36
CA GLN A 513 20.15 -6.68 -9.64
C GLN A 513 18.88 -5.94 -10.05
N MET A 514 19.02 -4.82 -10.76
CA MET A 514 17.87 -4.03 -11.25
C MET A 514 17.03 -4.77 -12.29
N SER A 515 17.66 -5.62 -13.10
CA SER A 515 17.02 -6.41 -14.13
C SER A 515 17.92 -7.57 -14.57
N GLY A 516 17.34 -8.54 -15.28
CA GLY A 516 18.07 -9.64 -15.91
C GLY A 516 17.84 -10.97 -15.22
N THR A 517 18.74 -11.93 -15.44
CA THR A 517 18.62 -13.29 -14.93
C THR A 517 19.95 -13.78 -14.39
N SER A 518 19.93 -14.29 -13.17
CA SER A 518 21.06 -14.93 -12.51
C SER A 518 20.74 -16.40 -12.27
N PHE A 519 21.75 -17.27 -12.32
CA PHE A 519 21.57 -18.68 -11.98
C PHE A 519 22.77 -19.23 -11.22
N LYS A 520 22.54 -20.16 -10.31
CA LYS A 520 23.56 -20.90 -9.56
C LYS A 520 23.08 -22.32 -9.29
N GLN A 521 24.02 -23.23 -9.07
CA GLN A 521 23.73 -24.63 -8.74
C GLN A 521 23.82 -24.85 -7.24
N ILE A 522 22.92 -25.67 -6.69
CA ILE A 522 23.07 -26.27 -5.36
C ILE A 522 23.27 -27.77 -5.58
N ARG A 523 24.42 -28.27 -5.14
CA ARG A 523 24.85 -29.66 -5.35
C ARG A 523 24.40 -30.52 -4.17
N GLY A 524 24.01 -31.76 -4.47
CA GLY A 524 23.86 -32.85 -3.50
C GLY A 524 25.00 -33.86 -3.66
N GLU A 525 24.78 -35.07 -3.17
CA GLU A 525 25.70 -36.18 -3.31
C GLU A 525 25.66 -36.79 -4.73
N ASP A 526 26.67 -37.60 -5.06
CA ASP A 526 26.76 -38.37 -6.32
C ASP A 526 26.57 -37.58 -7.63
N GLY A 527 26.84 -36.28 -7.60
CA GLY A 527 26.72 -35.39 -8.74
C GLY A 527 25.29 -34.93 -9.02
N ASN A 528 24.33 -35.20 -8.14
CA ASN A 528 23.00 -34.61 -8.18
C ASN A 528 23.06 -33.11 -7.91
N TYR A 529 22.19 -32.34 -8.58
CA TYR A 529 22.08 -30.91 -8.33
C TYR A 529 20.78 -30.33 -8.87
N VAL A 530 20.40 -29.21 -8.27
CA VAL A 530 19.37 -28.31 -8.77
C VAL A 530 19.99 -27.01 -9.27
N THR A 531 19.41 -26.43 -10.33
CA THR A 531 19.71 -25.08 -10.77
C THR A 531 18.67 -24.13 -10.21
N VAL A 532 19.11 -23.16 -9.43
CA VAL A 532 18.28 -22.03 -8.98
C VAL A 532 18.46 -20.89 -9.98
N THR A 533 17.37 -20.47 -10.59
CA THR A 533 17.30 -19.32 -11.51
C THR A 533 16.51 -18.19 -10.85
N VAL A 534 17.05 -16.98 -10.87
CA VAL A 534 16.42 -15.77 -10.35
C VAL A 534 16.28 -14.76 -11.48
N TYR A 535 15.03 -14.41 -11.80
CA TYR A 535 14.70 -13.32 -12.71
C TYR A 535 14.42 -12.05 -11.91
N TRP A 536 15.13 -10.97 -12.23
CA TRP A 536 15.05 -9.68 -11.55
C TRP A 536 14.23 -8.70 -12.37
N THR A 537 13.32 -7.97 -11.73
CA THR A 537 12.56 -6.89 -12.38
C THR A 537 12.17 -5.78 -11.41
N CYS A 538 12.34 -4.54 -11.86
CA CYS A 538 11.82 -3.33 -11.21
C CYS A 538 10.61 -2.76 -11.97
N GLU A 539 9.90 -3.59 -12.74
CA GLU A 539 8.66 -3.19 -13.42
C GLU A 539 7.51 -3.00 -12.42
N ILE A 540 6.68 -1.98 -12.67
CA ILE A 540 5.45 -1.65 -11.94
C ILE A 540 4.26 -2.39 -12.55
#